data_AF-A0A7V8AIV8-F1
#
_entry.id   AF-A0A7V8AIV8-F1
#
_cell.length_a   1.000
_cell.length_b   1.000
_cell.length_c   1.000
_cell.angle_alpha   90.00
_cell.angle_beta   90.00
_cell.angle_gamma   90.00
#
_symmetry.space_group_name_H-M   'P 1'
#
loop_
_entity.id
_entity.type
_entity.pdbx_description
1 polymer ?
#
loop_
_entity_poly.entity_id
_entity_poly.type
_entity_poly.pdbx_seq_one_letter_code
_entity_poly.pdbx_strand_id
1 'polypeptide(L)' 'MGHPVLRMPVAPVANLTAPGIRQLVEDMLETMAGKQGVGLAASQVFMPKRIVVFFVPRGEEKIPLTVLINPFVEPPWP' A
#
# COMPACT_ATOMS: atom_id res chain seq x y z
N MET A 1 13.72 1.66 10.91
CA MET A 1 12.52 0.98 11.45
C MET A 1 12.40 1.31 12.93
N GLY A 2 11.20 1.53 13.47
CA GLY A 2 11.01 1.87 14.89
C GLY A 2 9.89 2.88 15.19
N HIS A 3 9.36 3.56 14.18
CA HIS A 3 8.24 4.49 14.39
C HIS A 3 6.96 3.73 14.78
N PRO A 4 6.24 4.14 15.86
CA PRO A 4 5.06 3.42 16.37
C PRO A 4 3.96 3.17 15.34
N VAL A 5 3.79 4.08 14.38
CA VAL A 5 2.79 3.98 13.30
C VAL A 5 2.89 2.68 12.49
N LEU A 6 4.09 2.08 12.41
CA LEU A 6 4.31 0.83 11.67
C LEU A 6 3.80 -0.41 12.42
N ARG A 7 3.47 -0.28 13.70
CA ARG A 7 3.00 -1.36 14.58
C ARG A 7 1.51 -1.25 14.90
N MET A 8 0.85 -0.17 14.48
CA MET A 8 -0.55 0.07 14.78
C MET A 8 -1.45 -0.56 13.71
N PRO A 9 -2.58 -1.17 14.10
CA PRO A 9 -3.63 -1.52 13.16
C PRO A 9 -4.09 -0.28 12.39
N VAL A 10 -4.21 -0.42 11.07
CA VAL A 10 -4.66 0.65 10.19
C VAL A 10 -6.16 0.56 9.92
N ALA A 11 -6.82 1.73 9.83
CA ALA A 11 -8.25 1.82 9.59
C ALA A 11 -8.58 1.51 8.11
N PRO A 12 -9.73 0.88 7.82
CA PRO A 12 -10.21 0.78 6.46
C PRO A 12 -10.51 2.17 5.88
N VAL A 13 -10.41 2.29 4.56
CA VAL A 13 -10.87 3.43 3.79
C VAL A 13 -12.40 3.34 3.67
N ALA A 14 -13.13 4.25 4.30
CA ALA A 14 -14.59 4.24 4.32
C ALA A 14 -15.21 4.78 3.02
N ASN A 15 -14.60 5.81 2.42
CA ASN A 15 -15.05 6.38 1.15
C ASN A 15 -13.92 6.31 0.13
N LEU A 16 -14.05 5.40 -0.84
CA LEU A 16 -13.06 5.18 -1.89
C LEU A 16 -13.02 6.33 -2.91
N THR A 17 -14.11 7.09 -3.07
CA THR A 17 -14.21 8.19 -4.05
C THR A 17 -13.78 9.53 -3.46
N ALA A 18 -13.40 9.57 -2.17
CA ALA A 18 -12.89 10.77 -1.55
C ALA A 18 -11.64 11.25 -2.32
N PRO A 19 -11.58 12.53 -2.76
CA PRO A 19 -10.48 13.04 -3.59
C PRO A 19 -9.09 12.80 -2.99
N GLY A 20 -8.97 12.84 -1.66
CA GLY A 20 -7.72 12.60 -0.95
C GLY A 20 -7.17 11.17 -1.09
N ILE A 21 -7.98 10.17 -1.46
CA ILE A 21 -7.51 8.80 -1.67
C ILE A 21 -6.68 8.70 -2.94
N ARG A 22 -7.11 9.36 -4.01
CA ARG A 22 -6.35 9.40 -5.26
C ARG A 22 -5.00 10.08 -5.06
N GLN A 23 -5.01 11.26 -4.42
CA GLN A 23 -3.77 11.99 -4.13
C GLN A 23 -2.81 11.14 -3.29
N LEU A 24 -3.31 10.49 -2.23
CA LEU A 24 -2.49 9.61 -1.40
C LEU A 24 -1.84 8.49 -2.21
N VAL A 25 -2.57 7.86 -3.12
CA VAL A 25 -2.02 6.81 -3.98
C VAL A 25 -0.94 7.37 -4.91
N GLU A 26 -1.16 8.53 -5.52
CA GLU A 26 -0.18 9.20 -6.37
C GLU A 26 1.11 9.53 -5.59
N ASP A 27 1.00 10.09 -4.38
CA ASP A 27 2.13 10.39 -3.50
C ASP A 27 2.90 9.12 -3.08
N MET A 28 2.17 8.02 -2.83
CA MET A 28 2.76 6.72 -2.52
C MET A 28 3.54 6.14 -3.71
N LEU A 29 3.03 6.30 -4.94
CA LEU A 29 3.73 5.85 -6.14
C LEU A 29 5.01 6.64 -6.39
N GLU A 30 4.97 7.97 -6.24
CA GLU A 30 6.14 8.83 -6.35
C GLU A 30 7.20 8.45 -5.30
N THR A 31 6.77 8.27 -4.04
CA THR A 31 7.66 7.86 -2.95
C THR A 31 8.30 6.50 -3.23
N MET A 32 7.53 5.51 -3.68
CA MET A 32 8.02 4.17 -4.01
C MET A 32 9.07 4.24 -5.13
N ALA A 33 8.78 4.99 -6.19
CA ALA A 33 9.70 5.17 -7.32
C ALA A 33 11.00 5.87 -6.89
N GLY A 34 10.90 6.96 -6.12
CA GLY A 34 12.07 7.71 -5.63
C GLY A 34 12.97 6.91 -4.69
N LYS A 35 12.46 5.82 -4.10
CA LYS A 35 13.22 4.89 -3.25
C LYS A 35 13.64 3.60 -3.96
N GLN A 36 13.36 3.47 -5.26
CA GLN A 36 13.58 2.24 -6.03
C GLN A 36 12.93 1.00 -5.37
N GLY A 37 11.78 1.19 -4.73
CA GLY A 37 11.02 0.14 -4.07
C GLY A 37 10.10 -0.62 -5.04
N VAL A 38 9.76 -1.86 -4.69
CA VAL A 38 8.78 -2.69 -5.44
C VAL A 38 7.39 -2.70 -4.82
N GLY A 39 7.23 -2.13 -3.62
CA GLY A 39 5.96 -1.95 -2.95
C GLY A 39 6.05 -0.97 -1.78
N LEU A 40 4.92 -0.38 -1.41
CA LEU A 40 4.80 0.59 -0.33
C LEU A 40 3.40 0.52 0.30
N ALA A 41 3.35 0.43 1.63
CA ALA A 41 2.12 0.55 2.40
C ALA A 41 1.94 1.99 2.93
N ALA A 42 0.70 2.47 3.01
CA ALA A 42 0.41 3.85 3.42
C ALA A 42 0.96 4.20 4.83
N SER A 43 1.07 3.23 5.73
CA SER A 43 1.66 3.43 7.06
C SER A 43 3.14 3.81 7.01
N GLN A 44 3.87 3.43 5.96
CA GLN A 44 5.29 3.80 5.75
C GLN A 44 5.47 5.26 5.38
N VAL A 45 4.39 5.95 4.98
CA VAL A 45 4.32 7.40 4.75
C VAL A 45 3.41 8.09 5.77
N PHE A 46 3.30 7.53 6.98
CA PHE A 46 2.55 8.07 8.12
C PHE A 46 1.04 8.21 7.91
N MET A 47 0.48 7.51 6.93
CA MET A 47 -0.95 7.50 6.64
C MET A 47 -1.56 6.15 7.06
N PRO A 48 -2.19 6.03 8.24
CA PRO A 48 -2.65 4.75 8.79
C PRO A 48 -3.95 4.27 8.13
N LYS A 49 -3.90 4.00 6.83
CA LYS A 49 -4.99 3.50 5.98
C LYS A 49 -4.60 2.13 5.40
N ARG A 50 -5.60 1.27 5.18
CA ARG A 50 -5.43 -0.03 4.50
C ARG A 50 -5.25 0.17 3.00
N ILE A 51 -4.08 0.67 2.58
CA ILE A 51 -3.73 0.87 1.17
C ILE A 51 -2.30 0.38 0.95
N VAL A 52 -2.10 -0.40 -0.11
CA VAL A 52 -0.79 -0.85 -0.57
C VAL A 52 -0.68 -0.66 -2.09
N VAL A 53 0.48 -0.20 -2.53
CA VAL A 53 0.87 -0.15 -3.95
C VAL A 53 2.07 -1.07 -4.15
N PHE A 54 2.08 -1.86 -5.23
CA PHE A 54 3.20 -2.76 -5.53
C PHE A 54 3.22 -3.20 -7.00
N PHE A 55 4.34 -3.74 -7.44
CA PHE A 55 4.50 -4.41 -8.73
C PHE A 55 5.57 -5.50 -8.63
N VAL A 56 5.54 -6.48 -9.54
CA VAL A 56 6.56 -7.52 -9.66
C VAL A 56 7.10 -7.49 -11.10
N PRO A 57 8.28 -6.88 -11.35
CA PRO A 57 8.76 -6.63 -12.71
C PRO A 57 9.37 -7.87 -13.39
N ARG A 58 9.74 -8.89 -12.61
CA ARG A 58 10.47 -10.09 -13.07
C ARG A 58 10.01 -11.29 -12.24
N GLY A 59 9.97 -12.47 -12.85
CA GLY A 59 9.47 -13.72 -12.27
C GLY A 59 8.59 -14.48 -13.26
N GLU A 60 8.18 -15.69 -12.87
CA GLU A 60 7.21 -16.50 -13.64
C GLU A 60 5.85 -15.82 -13.70
N GLU A 61 5.43 -15.16 -12.61
CA GLU A 61 4.23 -14.35 -12.54
C GLU A 61 4.58 -12.87 -12.36
N LYS A 62 4.51 -12.12 -13.45
CA LYS A 62 4.65 -10.66 -13.40
C LYS A 62 3.35 -10.05 -12.88
N ILE A 63 3.47 -9.16 -11.91
CA ILE A 63 2.34 -8.38 -11.40
C ILE A 63 2.50 -6.95 -11.91
N PRO A 64 1.54 -6.43 -12.69
CA PRO A 64 1.57 -5.03 -13.12
C PRO A 64 1.46 -4.10 -11.90
N LEU A 65 1.67 -2.81 -12.10
CA LEU A 65 1.43 -1.84 -11.03
C LEU A 65 0.00 -1.99 -10.50
N THR A 66 -0.10 -2.37 -9.23
CA THR A 66 -1.35 -2.75 -8.59
C THR A 66 -1.55 -1.91 -7.34
N VAL A 67 -2.76 -1.40 -7.17
CA VAL A 67 -3.21 -0.67 -5.98
C VAL A 67 -4.30 -1.51 -5.33
N LEU A 68 -4.09 -1.91 -4.07
CA LEU A 68 -5.11 -2.59 -3.28
C LEU A 68 -5.57 -1.68 -2.14
N ILE A 69 -6.89 -1.53 -2.01
CA ILE A 69 -7.52 -0.77 -0.94
C ILE A 69 -8.40 -1.72 -0.13
N ASN A 70 -8.29 -1.63 1.19
CA ASN A 70 -8.92 -2.54 2.14
C ASN A 70 -8.65 -4.03 1.85
N PRO A 71 -7.41 -4.44 1.49
CA PRO A 71 -7.16 -5.85 1.19
C PRO A 71 -7.40 -6.72 2.43
N PHE A 72 -7.84 -7.95 2.16
CA PHE A 72 -7.91 -9.04 3.10
C PHE A 72 -7.15 -10.23 2.50
N VAL A 73 -6.43 -10.96 3.34
CA VAL A 73 -5.73 -12.18 2.95
C VAL A 73 -6.32 -13.31 3.77
N GLU A 74 -6.87 -14.30 3.09
CA GLU A 74 -7.20 -15.58 3.68
C GLU A 74 -5.89 -16.40 3.74
N PRO A 75 -5.38 -16.72 4.94
CA PRO A 75 -4.17 -17.53 5.06
C PRO A 75 -4.41 -18.91 4.44
N PRO A 76 -3.45 -19.48 3.70
CA PRO A 76 -3.61 -20.80 3.10
C PRO A 76 -3.52 -21.96 4.10
N TRP A 77 -3.47 -21.68 5.40
CA TRP A 77 -3.37 -22.67 6.48
C TRP A 77 -4.47 -22.45 7.54
N PRO A 78 -4.89 -23.52 8.26
CA PRO A 78 -5.84 -23.42 9.37
C PRO A 78 -5.28 -22.67 10.59
#